data_AF-A0A438E006-F1
#
_entry.id   AF-A0A438E006-F1
#
_cell.length_a   1.000
_cell.length_b   1.000
_cell.length_c   1.000
_cell.angle_alpha   90.00
_cell.angle_beta   90.00
_cell.angle_gamma   90.00
#
_symmetry.space_group_name_H-M   'P 1'
#
loop_
_entity.id
_entity.type
_entity.pdbx_description
1 polymer ?
#
loop_
_entity_poly.entity_id
_entity_poly.type
_entity_poly.pdbx_seq_one_letter_code
_entity_poly.pdbx_strand_id
1 'polypeptide(L)'
;MDEDLKCGSDDEDSCELVLFMKKRGKVKTSKNSHVTLSDRRGIVIFLEHKTMQMMYETIYKALVEVGLEEAFTPQDYLNFFCLGNREAVDGSETPGTTSPTAANTPQCNARGAFQIMFFDVVKFWPFDAPLNWTAHSRKNRRFMIYVHSKGMIVDDEYVILGSANINQRSMEGTRDTEIAMGAYQPHYTWARKLSNPRGQIYGYRMSLWAEHTGTIEDCFVEPESLECVKRVRSMGEMNWKQFASDDISEMRGHLLKYPVEVDRKGKVKPIPKCETFPDAGGNIVGSFLAIQENLTI
;
A
#
# COMPACT_ATOMS: atom_id res chain seq x y z
N MET A 1 -48.75 40.75 -0.53
CA MET A 1 -47.77 41.80 -0.83
C MET A 1 -46.60 41.08 -1.44
N ASP A 2 -46.51 41.19 -2.75
CA ASP A 2 -45.39 40.76 -3.57
C ASP A 2 -44.07 41.39 -3.12
N GLU A 3 -42.97 40.67 -3.27
CA GLU A 3 -41.89 41.08 -4.19
C GLU A 3 -40.97 39.88 -4.51
N ASP A 4 -40.82 39.64 -5.81
CA ASP A 4 -39.82 38.79 -6.45
C ASP A 4 -38.39 39.28 -6.19
N LEU A 5 -37.40 38.37 -6.16
CA LEU A 5 -36.18 38.55 -6.95
C LEU A 5 -35.50 37.21 -7.30
N LYS A 6 -35.05 37.12 -8.56
CA LYS A 6 -34.65 35.95 -9.34
C LYS A 6 -33.21 35.45 -9.07
N CYS A 7 -33.07 34.12 -9.26
CA CYS A 7 -32.00 33.34 -9.91
C CYS A 7 -30.52 33.80 -9.80
N GLY A 8 -29.70 32.92 -9.23
CA GLY A 8 -28.30 32.72 -9.60
C GLY A 8 -28.05 31.23 -9.72
N SER A 9 -27.73 30.77 -10.92
CA SER A 9 -27.23 29.43 -11.21
C SER A 9 -25.85 29.25 -10.57
N ASP A 10 -25.56 28.05 -10.09
CA ASP A 10 -24.43 27.22 -10.53
C ASP A 10 -24.26 26.04 -9.56
N ASP A 11 -24.00 24.89 -10.18
CA ASP A 11 -23.88 23.55 -9.61
C ASP A 11 -22.84 23.46 -8.47
N GLU A 12 -23.17 22.72 -7.41
CA GLU A 12 -22.57 21.40 -7.13
C GLU A 12 -23.06 20.86 -5.79
N ASP A 13 -23.41 19.57 -5.82
CA ASP A 13 -24.03 18.79 -4.75
C ASP A 13 -23.23 18.84 -3.44
N SER A 14 -23.80 19.55 -2.45
CA SER A 14 -23.53 19.29 -1.04
C SER A 14 -24.18 17.97 -0.63
N CYS A 15 -23.46 16.85 -0.74
CA CYS A 15 -23.89 15.61 -0.10
C CYS A 15 -23.36 15.53 1.34
N GLU A 16 -24.28 15.82 2.27
CA GLU A 16 -24.16 15.64 3.71
C GLU A 16 -23.98 14.18 4.15
N LEU A 17 -23.44 14.06 5.37
CA LEU A 17 -23.21 12.89 6.22
C LEU A 17 -24.44 11.96 6.40
N VAL A 18 -24.30 10.63 6.26
CA VAL A 18 -25.19 9.66 6.93
C VAL A 18 -24.44 8.40 7.39
N LEU A 19 -24.67 8.06 8.67
CA LEU A 19 -24.21 6.88 9.42
C LEU A 19 -25.33 5.81 9.48
N PHE A 20 -25.05 4.51 9.33
CA PHE A 20 -25.79 3.43 10.03
C PHE A 20 -24.99 2.11 10.15
N MET A 21 -25.16 1.43 11.31
CA MET A 21 -24.54 0.16 11.70
C MET A 21 -25.09 -1.06 10.93
N LYS A 22 -24.23 -2.03 10.57
CA LYS A 22 -24.63 -3.33 9.99
C LYS A 22 -24.63 -4.47 11.03
N LYS A 23 -25.76 -5.17 11.13
CA LYS A 23 -25.94 -6.45 11.83
C LYS A 23 -25.33 -7.58 10.98
N ARG A 24 -24.43 -8.39 11.54
CA ARG A 24 -23.81 -9.54 10.85
C ARG A 24 -24.85 -10.63 10.57
N GLY A 25 -25.19 -10.83 9.30
CA GLY A 25 -25.87 -12.04 8.81
C GLY A 25 -24.83 -13.10 8.39
N LYS A 26 -24.95 -14.34 8.89
CA LYS A 26 -24.15 -15.48 8.41
C LYS A 26 -24.70 -15.94 7.06
N VAL A 27 -23.91 -15.79 5.99
CA VAL A 27 -24.18 -16.42 4.70
C VAL A 27 -23.57 -17.84 4.71
N LYS A 28 -24.40 -18.85 4.42
CA LYS A 28 -23.95 -20.23 4.17
C LYS A 28 -23.42 -20.34 2.75
N THR A 29 -22.18 -20.80 2.57
CA THR A 29 -21.63 -21.12 1.25
C THR A 29 -21.95 -22.56 0.84
N SER A 30 -22.52 -22.71 -0.36
CA SER A 30 -22.76 -23.96 -1.06
C SER A 30 -21.46 -24.57 -1.61
N LYS A 31 -21.40 -25.90 -1.68
CA LYS A 31 -20.26 -26.72 -2.14
C LYS A 31 -20.12 -26.67 -3.67
N ASN A 32 -18.96 -26.25 -4.19
CA ASN A 32 -18.27 -26.87 -5.34
C ASN A 32 -16.91 -26.20 -5.62
N SER A 33 -15.94 -27.03 -6.04
CA SER A 33 -14.50 -26.82 -6.26
C SER A 33 -13.66 -26.40 -5.04
N HIS A 34 -12.69 -27.24 -4.65
CA HIS A 34 -11.72 -26.94 -3.59
C HIS A 34 -10.72 -25.88 -4.08
N VAL A 35 -11.12 -24.61 -4.09
CA VAL A 35 -10.21 -23.47 -4.25
C VAL A 35 -9.41 -23.31 -2.96
N THR A 36 -8.09 -23.48 -3.02
CA THR A 36 -7.22 -23.31 -1.85
C THR A 36 -6.99 -21.82 -1.54
N LEU A 37 -6.54 -21.51 -0.32
CA LEU A 37 -6.18 -20.13 0.04
C LEU A 37 -4.94 -19.65 -0.71
N SER A 38 -4.01 -20.54 -1.09
CA SER A 38 -2.93 -20.23 -2.04
C SER A 38 -3.44 -19.79 -3.40
N ASP A 39 -4.47 -20.45 -3.93
CA ASP A 39 -5.04 -20.08 -5.23
C ASP A 39 -5.65 -18.68 -5.20
N ARG A 40 -6.33 -18.33 -4.10
CA ARG A 40 -6.89 -16.97 -3.91
C ARG A 40 -5.80 -15.90 -3.83
N ARG A 41 -4.71 -16.16 -3.11
CA ARG A 41 -3.57 -15.23 -3.00
C ARG A 41 -2.89 -15.02 -4.35
N GLY A 42 -2.65 -16.11 -5.08
CA GLY A 42 -2.06 -16.06 -6.41
C GLY A 42 -2.87 -15.18 -7.38
N ILE A 43 -4.21 -15.21 -7.28
CA ILE A 43 -5.08 -14.37 -8.11
C ILE A 43 -5.03 -12.89 -7.70
N VAL A 44 -5.08 -12.58 -6.40
CA VAL A 44 -5.02 -11.18 -5.95
C VAL A 44 -3.72 -10.52 -6.39
N ILE A 45 -2.58 -11.21 -6.21
CA ILE A 45 -1.26 -10.72 -6.64
C ILE A 45 -1.20 -10.63 -8.17
N PHE A 46 -1.83 -11.57 -8.89
CA PHE A 46 -1.92 -11.51 -10.35
C PHE A 46 -2.71 -10.29 -10.83
N LEU A 47 -3.87 -10.01 -10.22
CA LEU A 47 -4.69 -8.83 -10.53
C LEU A 47 -3.94 -7.53 -10.20
N GLU A 48 -3.26 -7.49 -9.05
CA GLU A 48 -2.36 -6.38 -8.71
C GLU A 48 -1.31 -6.17 -9.80
N HIS A 49 -0.60 -7.23 -10.19
CA HIS A 49 0.39 -7.16 -11.26
C HIS A 49 -0.20 -6.65 -12.58
N LYS A 50 -1.43 -7.06 -12.94
CA LYS A 50 -2.12 -6.54 -14.14
C LYS A 50 -2.47 -5.06 -14.03
N THR A 51 -2.91 -4.62 -12.86
CA THR A 51 -3.17 -3.19 -12.59
C THR A 51 -1.89 -2.39 -12.71
N MET A 52 -0.79 -2.85 -12.09
CA MET A 52 0.53 -2.22 -12.22
C MET A 52 0.96 -2.10 -13.68
N GLN A 53 0.86 -3.20 -14.44
CA GLN A 53 1.21 -3.25 -15.86
C GLN A 53 0.43 -2.22 -16.68
N MET A 54 -0.89 -2.15 -16.46
CA MET A 54 -1.76 -1.20 -17.16
C MET A 54 -1.43 0.26 -16.81
N MET A 55 -1.18 0.56 -15.54
CA MET A 55 -0.81 1.91 -15.10
C MET A 55 0.54 2.37 -15.67
N TYR A 56 1.57 1.51 -15.61
CA TYR A 56 2.89 1.86 -16.15
C TYR A 56 2.90 1.98 -17.67
N GLU A 57 2.16 1.13 -18.40
CA GLU A 57 1.96 1.29 -19.84
C GLU A 57 1.26 2.61 -20.19
N THR A 58 0.31 3.03 -19.36
CA THR A 58 -0.42 4.30 -19.56
C THR A 58 0.54 5.49 -19.41
N ILE A 59 1.37 5.49 -18.36
CA ILE A 59 2.39 6.54 -18.16
C ILE A 59 3.40 6.55 -19.31
N TYR A 60 3.88 5.38 -19.75
CA TYR A 60 4.80 5.30 -20.88
C TYR A 60 4.19 5.87 -22.17
N LYS A 61 2.93 5.53 -22.47
CA LYS A 61 2.23 6.08 -23.64
C LYS A 61 2.13 7.60 -23.57
N ALA A 62 1.78 8.14 -22.40
CA ALA A 62 1.74 9.58 -22.19
C ALA A 62 3.11 10.24 -22.41
N LEU A 63 4.21 9.61 -21.95
CA LEU A 63 5.57 10.11 -22.19
C LEU A 63 5.92 10.16 -23.67
N VAL A 64 5.56 9.12 -24.44
CA VAL A 64 5.78 9.08 -25.90
C VAL A 64 4.95 10.16 -26.61
N GLU A 65 3.70 10.37 -26.20
CA GLU A 65 2.81 11.38 -26.80
C GLU A 65 3.38 12.80 -26.67
N VAL A 66 4.10 13.09 -25.59
CA VAL A 66 4.73 14.41 -25.36
C VAL A 66 6.21 14.45 -25.75
N GLY A 67 6.78 13.35 -26.26
CA GLY A 67 8.19 13.26 -26.70
C GLY A 67 9.22 13.29 -25.56
N LEU A 68 8.86 12.76 -24.39
CA LEU A 68 9.67 12.78 -23.16
C LEU A 68 10.16 11.38 -22.71
N GLU A 69 9.92 10.34 -23.51
CA GLU A 69 10.25 8.94 -23.21
C GLU A 69 11.75 8.65 -23.07
N GLU A 70 12.61 9.48 -23.67
CA GLU A 70 14.07 9.36 -23.50
C GLU A 70 14.58 10.12 -22.27
N ALA A 71 13.86 11.13 -21.81
CA ALA A 71 14.24 11.98 -20.68
C ALA A 71 13.76 11.42 -19.33
N PHE A 72 12.59 10.78 -19.30
CA PHE A 72 11.96 10.28 -18.08
C PHE A 72 11.61 8.81 -18.16
N THR A 73 11.38 8.21 -17.00
CA THR A 73 10.93 6.83 -16.87
C THR A 73 9.56 6.78 -16.18
N PRO A 74 8.75 5.72 -16.39
CA PRO A 74 7.47 5.60 -15.69
C PRO A 74 7.59 5.64 -14.15
N GLN A 75 8.73 5.16 -13.61
CA GLN A 75 9.01 5.20 -12.16
C GLN A 75 9.37 6.59 -11.63
N ASP A 76 9.47 7.61 -12.48
CA ASP A 76 9.58 9.01 -12.06
C ASP A 76 8.20 9.62 -11.73
N TYR A 77 7.10 8.93 -12.07
CA TYR A 77 5.72 9.38 -11.83
C TYR A 77 4.93 8.43 -10.93
N LEU A 78 5.23 7.13 -10.95
CA LEU A 78 4.52 6.13 -10.16
C LEU A 78 5.50 5.13 -9.54
N ASN A 79 5.39 4.92 -8.23
CA ASN A 79 6.19 3.93 -7.51
C ASN A 79 5.31 3.10 -6.58
N PHE A 80 5.68 1.83 -6.43
CA PHE A 80 5.00 0.89 -5.55
C PHE A 80 5.97 0.44 -4.47
N PHE A 81 5.50 0.46 -3.24
CA PHE A 81 6.28 0.07 -2.07
C PHE A 81 5.48 -0.91 -1.22
N CYS A 82 6.18 -1.75 -0.48
CA CYS A 82 5.64 -2.51 0.63
C CYS A 82 6.46 -2.19 1.89
N LEU A 83 6.07 -2.75 3.03
CA LEU A 83 6.80 -2.57 4.28
C LEU A 83 7.39 -3.90 4.77
N GLY A 84 8.59 -3.83 5.35
CA GLY A 84 9.25 -4.98 5.96
C GLY A 84 10.17 -4.56 7.08
N ASN A 85 10.42 -5.51 7.98
CA ASN A 85 11.40 -5.34 9.04
C ASN A 85 12.38 -6.50 9.08
N ARG A 86 13.58 -6.22 9.57
CA ARG A 86 14.60 -7.21 9.87
C ARG A 86 15.33 -6.83 11.15
N GLU A 87 15.43 -7.77 12.06
CA GLU A 87 16.03 -7.56 13.38
C GLU A 87 17.40 -8.25 13.46
N ALA A 88 18.32 -7.67 14.23
CA ALA A 88 19.58 -8.33 14.54
C ALA A 88 19.35 -9.60 15.40
N VAL A 89 20.39 -10.42 15.52
CA VAL A 89 20.42 -11.52 16.48
C VAL A 89 20.76 -10.93 17.84
N ASP A 90 19.85 -11.04 18.80
CA ASP A 90 20.15 -10.68 20.18
C ASP A 90 21.18 -11.67 20.74
N GLY A 91 22.25 -11.17 21.36
CA GLY A 91 23.32 -11.99 21.95
C GLY A 91 22.89 -12.88 23.13
N SER A 92 21.60 -13.02 23.40
CA SER A 92 21.01 -13.74 24.54
C SER A 92 20.01 -14.84 24.19
N GLU A 93 19.92 -15.29 22.94
CA GLU A 93 19.08 -16.46 22.60
C GLU A 93 19.85 -17.78 22.81
N THR A 94 19.71 -18.39 23.98
CA THR A 94 20.03 -19.82 24.19
C THR A 94 19.06 -20.72 23.42
N PRO A 95 19.51 -21.77 22.71
CA PRO A 95 18.64 -22.68 21.99
C PRO A 95 17.94 -23.62 22.98
N GLY A 96 16.73 -23.26 23.41
CA GLY A 96 15.97 -24.02 24.40
C GLY A 96 14.46 -24.00 24.13
N THR A 97 13.93 -25.20 23.92
CA THR A 97 12.52 -25.58 23.81
C THR A 97 11.61 -24.88 24.82
N THR A 98 10.82 -23.89 24.39
CA THR A 98 9.58 -23.51 25.07
C THR A 98 8.48 -23.17 24.08
N SER A 99 7.44 -24.00 24.07
CA SER A 99 6.15 -23.72 23.45
C SER A 99 5.57 -22.41 23.99
N PRO A 100 4.96 -21.54 23.17
CA PRO A 100 4.49 -20.24 23.64
C PRO A 100 3.24 -20.43 24.50
N THR A 101 3.39 -20.20 25.81
CA THR A 101 2.26 -19.89 26.68
C THR A 101 1.76 -18.49 26.36
N ALA A 102 0.44 -18.36 26.25
CA ALA A 102 -0.23 -17.10 25.98
C ALA A 102 -0.11 -16.17 27.19
N ALA A 103 0.76 -15.16 27.12
CA ALA A 103 0.58 -13.90 27.84
C ALA A 103 1.58 -12.84 27.34
N ASN A 104 1.07 -11.62 27.23
CA ASN A 104 1.74 -10.33 26.99
C ASN A 104 1.71 -9.84 25.55
N THR A 105 0.52 -9.40 25.15
CA THR A 105 0.33 -8.34 24.15
C THR A 105 1.14 -7.11 24.58
N PRO A 106 2.12 -6.63 23.81
CA PRO A 106 2.65 -5.29 24.00
C PRO A 106 1.54 -4.33 23.60
N GLN A 107 1.03 -3.58 24.57
CA GLN A 107 0.06 -2.53 24.33
C GLN A 107 0.80 -1.34 23.70
N CYS A 108 0.99 -1.38 22.38
CA CYS A 108 1.41 -0.21 21.63
C CYS A 108 0.18 0.69 21.40
N ASN A 109 0.18 1.86 22.04
CA ASN A 109 -0.75 2.94 21.74
C ASN A 109 -0.38 3.52 20.37
N ALA A 110 -0.89 2.94 19.30
CA ALA A 110 -0.73 3.46 17.95
C ALA A 110 -1.98 4.26 17.54
N ARG A 111 -1.81 5.58 17.41
CA ARG A 111 -2.82 6.50 16.87
C ARG A 111 -2.50 6.78 15.40
N GLY A 112 -3.46 6.41 14.54
CA GLY A 112 -3.87 7.07 13.28
C GLY A 112 -2.84 7.21 12.15
N ALA A 113 -3.21 6.83 10.92
CA ALA A 113 -2.24 6.46 9.87
C ALA A 113 -2.63 6.79 8.39
N PHE A 114 -1.69 7.42 7.64
CA PHE A 114 -1.39 7.42 6.17
C PHE A 114 -1.92 8.43 5.13
N GLN A 115 -0.98 8.90 4.27
CA GLN A 115 -0.82 8.42 2.89
C GLN A 115 0.64 8.39 2.42
N ILE A 116 1.01 7.17 2.04
CA ILE A 116 1.59 6.80 0.76
C ILE A 116 0.49 5.99 0.08
N MET A 117 0.35 6.03 -1.26
CA MET A 117 -0.50 5.08 -1.98
C MET A 117 0.09 3.69 -1.80
N PHE A 118 -0.18 3.06 -0.66
CA PHE A 118 0.00 1.64 -0.52
C PHE A 118 -1.14 1.00 -1.29
N PHE A 119 -0.78 0.29 -2.36
CA PHE A 119 -1.64 -0.76 -2.86
C PHE A 119 -1.90 -1.68 -1.68
N ASP A 120 -3.16 -1.77 -1.30
CA ASP A 120 -3.62 -2.60 -0.19
C ASP A 120 -3.56 -4.05 -0.64
N VAL A 121 -2.35 -4.60 -0.69
CA VAL A 121 -2.10 -5.94 -1.20
C VAL A 121 -1.07 -6.63 -0.34
N VAL A 122 -1.54 -7.18 0.77
CA VAL A 122 -1.46 -8.63 1.08
C VAL A 122 -2.57 -8.96 2.09
N LYS A 123 -3.85 -8.80 1.74
CA LYS A 123 -4.85 -9.56 2.51
C LYS A 123 -4.53 -11.05 2.31
N PHE A 124 -4.40 -11.75 3.43
CA PHE A 124 -4.18 -13.19 3.59
C PHE A 124 -2.75 -13.63 3.94
N TRP A 125 -2.48 -13.50 5.24
CA TRP A 125 -1.55 -14.27 6.06
C TRP A 125 -1.56 -15.79 5.74
N PRO A 126 -0.42 -16.51 5.83
CA PRO A 126 -0.33 -17.87 5.35
C PRO A 126 -0.84 -18.89 6.37
N PHE A 127 -1.88 -19.64 5.99
CA PHE A 127 -2.09 -21.00 6.51
C PHE A 127 -1.37 -22.06 5.65
N ASP A 128 -0.87 -21.68 4.46
CA ASP A 128 -0.21 -22.58 3.49
C ASP A 128 1.19 -22.09 3.02
N ALA A 129 1.90 -21.26 3.79
CA ALA A 129 3.34 -21.12 3.53
C ALA A 129 4.03 -22.45 3.90
N PRO A 130 5.15 -22.85 3.27
CA PRO A 130 5.74 -24.17 3.50
C PRO A 130 5.87 -24.43 5.01
N LEU A 131 5.74 -25.69 5.46
CA LEU A 131 5.69 -26.06 6.90
C LEU A 131 6.79 -25.40 7.77
N ASN A 132 7.86 -24.90 7.14
CA ASN A 132 9.01 -24.24 7.73
C ASN A 132 9.12 -22.73 7.46
N TRP A 133 8.15 -22.03 6.88
CA TRP A 133 8.26 -20.59 6.59
C TRP A 133 8.54 -19.78 7.86
N THR A 134 7.89 -20.15 8.97
CA THR A 134 8.16 -19.56 10.29
C THR A 134 9.60 -19.80 10.72
N ALA A 135 10.16 -20.98 10.40
CA ALA A 135 11.55 -21.29 10.68
C ALA A 135 12.51 -20.49 9.77
N HIS A 136 12.17 -20.29 8.50
CA HIS A 136 12.96 -19.47 7.57
C HIS A 136 12.92 -17.99 7.96
N SER A 137 11.74 -17.42 8.22
CA SER A 137 11.61 -16.03 8.68
C SER A 137 12.30 -15.80 10.03
N ARG A 138 12.22 -16.75 10.97
CA ARG A 138 12.97 -16.69 12.24
C ARG A 138 14.47 -16.77 12.03
N LYS A 139 14.93 -17.71 11.18
CA LYS A 139 16.35 -17.87 10.83
C LYS A 139 16.91 -16.60 10.19
N ASN A 140 16.18 -16.01 9.25
CA ASN A 140 16.61 -14.83 8.51
C ASN A 140 16.26 -13.52 9.22
N ARG A 141 15.54 -13.61 10.35
CA ARG A 141 15.10 -12.53 11.23
C ARG A 141 14.34 -11.42 10.50
N ARG A 142 13.61 -11.76 9.44
CA ARG A 142 12.88 -10.80 8.59
C ARG A 142 11.43 -11.20 8.41
N PHE A 143 10.57 -10.19 8.32
CA PHE A 143 9.17 -10.39 7.92
C PHE A 143 8.55 -9.11 7.36
N MET A 144 7.49 -9.25 6.57
CA MET A 144 6.74 -8.09 6.09
C MET A 144 6.03 -7.38 7.26
N ILE A 145 5.98 -6.05 7.22
CA ILE A 145 5.05 -5.30 8.05
C ILE A 145 3.75 -5.24 7.28
N TYR A 146 2.67 -5.74 7.88
CA TYR A 146 1.40 -5.83 7.17
C TYR A 146 0.72 -4.46 7.05
N VAL A 147 0.59 -3.98 5.82
CA VAL A 147 -0.16 -2.75 5.53
C VAL A 147 -1.65 -3.09 5.47
N HIS A 148 -2.39 -2.66 6.50
CA HIS A 148 -3.84 -2.78 6.56
C HIS A 148 -4.55 -1.43 6.40
N SER A 149 -3.80 -0.39 6.06
CA SER A 149 -4.30 0.97 5.92
C SER A 149 -5.14 1.15 4.68
N LYS A 150 -6.19 1.99 4.76
CA LYS A 150 -6.98 2.43 3.62
C LYS A 150 -7.13 3.95 3.72
N GLY A 151 -6.20 4.66 3.12
CA GLY A 151 -6.13 6.11 3.25
C GLY A 151 -5.42 6.78 2.09
N MET A 152 -5.78 8.04 1.85
CA MET A 152 -5.28 8.86 0.77
C MET A 152 -5.19 10.37 1.14
N ILE A 153 -4.00 10.92 1.46
CA ILE A 153 -3.53 12.33 1.36
C ILE A 153 -3.20 12.83 -0.06
N VAL A 154 -3.94 13.82 -0.54
CA VAL A 154 -3.67 14.51 -1.80
C VAL A 154 -3.10 15.90 -1.52
N ASP A 155 -1.98 16.22 -2.17
CA ASP A 155 -1.32 17.55 -2.21
C ASP A 155 -1.03 18.19 -0.84
N ASP A 156 -0.86 17.36 0.20
CA ASP A 156 -0.74 17.76 1.61
C ASP A 156 -1.93 18.62 2.14
N GLU A 157 -3.05 18.65 1.40
CA GLU A 157 -4.23 19.48 1.64
C GLU A 157 -5.48 18.69 2.04
N TYR A 158 -5.68 17.53 1.42
CA TYR A 158 -6.88 16.71 1.56
C TYR A 158 -6.50 15.31 2.01
N VAL A 159 -7.31 14.66 2.84
CA VAL A 159 -7.10 13.28 3.26
C VAL A 159 -8.41 12.48 3.25
N ILE A 160 -8.38 11.25 2.75
CA ILE A 160 -9.42 10.24 2.86
C ILE A 160 -8.92 9.16 3.81
N LEU A 161 -9.72 8.74 4.78
CA LEU A 161 -9.43 7.61 5.67
C LEU A 161 -10.68 6.74 5.79
N GLY A 162 -10.55 5.42 5.70
CA GLY A 162 -11.71 4.54 5.76
C GLY A 162 -11.41 3.06 5.88
N SER A 163 -12.39 2.24 5.51
CA SER A 163 -12.30 0.78 5.47
C SER A 163 -12.18 0.20 4.05
N ALA A 164 -12.53 0.99 3.04
CA ALA A 164 -12.57 0.58 1.63
C ALA A 164 -11.17 0.34 1.05
N ASN A 165 -10.90 -0.89 0.61
CA ASN A 165 -9.67 -1.20 -0.13
C ASN A 165 -9.81 -0.73 -1.59
N ILE A 166 -8.70 -0.54 -2.31
CA ILE A 166 -8.73 -0.23 -3.75
C ILE A 166 -8.96 -1.53 -4.54
N ASN A 167 -10.19 -2.03 -4.50
CA ASN A 167 -10.67 -3.18 -5.29
C ASN A 167 -12.18 -3.07 -5.52
N GLN A 168 -12.72 -3.87 -6.44
CA GLN A 168 -14.14 -3.80 -6.78
C GLN A 168 -15.03 -4.15 -5.57
N ARG A 169 -14.64 -5.09 -4.71
CA ARG A 169 -15.41 -5.46 -3.51
C ARG A 169 -15.76 -4.28 -2.62
N SER A 170 -14.79 -3.39 -2.40
CA SER A 170 -14.97 -2.21 -1.58
C SER A 170 -15.53 -1.02 -2.39
N MET A 171 -15.19 -0.90 -3.67
CA MET A 171 -15.52 0.29 -4.49
C MET A 171 -16.84 0.19 -5.26
N GLU A 172 -17.42 -1.01 -5.43
CA GLU A 172 -18.66 -1.21 -6.21
C GLU A 172 -19.93 -0.80 -5.44
N GLY A 173 -19.86 -0.62 -4.12
CA GLY A 173 -20.97 -0.19 -3.26
C GLY A 173 -22.08 -1.22 -3.03
N THR A 174 -22.19 -2.25 -3.88
CA THR A 174 -23.19 -3.33 -3.77
C THR A 174 -22.66 -4.61 -3.12
N ARG A 175 -21.33 -4.73 -2.96
CA ARG A 175 -20.67 -5.88 -2.33
C ARG A 175 -20.43 -5.65 -0.83
N ASP A 176 -19.23 -5.22 -0.46
CA ASP A 176 -18.91 -4.94 0.94
C ASP A 176 -19.47 -3.58 1.36
N THR A 177 -19.90 -3.49 2.62
CA THR A 177 -20.35 -2.22 3.19
C THR A 177 -19.14 -1.53 3.79
N GLU A 178 -18.75 -0.41 3.22
CA GLU A 178 -17.57 0.36 3.61
C GLU A 178 -17.96 1.74 4.18
N ILE A 179 -17.04 2.35 4.90
CA ILE A 179 -17.16 3.74 5.35
C ILE A 179 -15.82 4.46 5.13
N ALA A 180 -15.88 5.72 4.74
CA ALA A 180 -14.72 6.58 4.62
C ALA A 180 -15.09 8.02 4.99
N MET A 181 -14.11 8.78 5.47
CA MET A 181 -14.19 10.21 5.73
C MET A 181 -13.14 10.92 4.88
N GLY A 182 -13.59 11.93 4.13
CA GLY A 182 -12.72 12.92 3.50
C GLY A 182 -12.65 14.19 4.36
N ALA A 183 -11.46 14.76 4.51
CA ALA A 183 -11.25 15.97 5.29
C ALA A 183 -10.12 16.83 4.72
N TYR A 184 -10.26 18.15 4.88
CA TYR A 184 -9.23 19.13 4.58
C TYR A 184 -9.28 20.27 5.60
N GLN A 185 -8.25 21.11 5.63
CA GLN A 185 -8.22 22.27 6.51
C GLN A 185 -8.38 23.55 5.67
N PRO A 186 -9.49 24.30 5.80
CA PRO A 186 -9.79 25.44 4.91
C PRO A 186 -8.74 26.56 4.88
N HIS A 187 -7.90 26.68 5.91
CA HIS A 187 -6.81 27.67 5.98
C HIS A 187 -5.45 27.14 5.48
N TYR A 188 -5.40 25.88 5.05
CA TYR A 188 -4.21 25.19 4.55
C TYR A 188 -4.55 24.53 3.21
N THR A 189 -4.88 25.37 2.23
CA THR A 189 -5.19 24.95 0.86
C THR A 189 -4.31 25.67 -0.14
N TRP A 190 -4.03 25.04 -1.28
CA TRP A 190 -3.30 25.63 -2.41
C TRP A 190 -4.02 26.86 -2.96
N ALA A 191 -5.35 26.85 -3.01
CA ALA A 191 -6.13 27.98 -3.50
C ALA A 191 -5.99 29.24 -2.64
N ARG A 192 -5.73 29.09 -1.34
CA ARG A 192 -5.62 30.23 -0.39
C ARG A 192 -4.19 30.59 -0.05
N LYS A 193 -3.24 29.65 -0.19
CA LYS A 193 -1.83 29.89 0.08
C LYS A 193 -1.06 30.00 -1.22
N LEU A 194 -0.21 31.04 -1.32
CA LEU A 194 0.82 31.15 -2.36
C LEU A 194 2.00 30.17 -2.14
N SER A 195 1.80 29.11 -1.35
CA SER A 195 2.84 28.19 -0.89
C SER A 195 2.22 26.86 -0.46
N ASN A 196 3.01 25.78 -0.47
CA ASN A 196 2.57 24.43 -0.10
C ASN A 196 1.76 24.42 1.23
N PRO A 197 0.61 23.74 1.27
CA PRO A 197 -0.16 23.52 2.49
C PRO A 197 0.67 22.86 3.58
N ARG A 198 0.99 23.59 4.66
CA ARG A 198 1.69 23.05 5.83
C ARG A 198 0.76 22.90 7.03
N GLY A 199 -0.31 22.14 6.83
CA GLY A 199 -1.31 21.84 7.85
C GLY A 199 -0.97 20.59 8.68
N GLN A 200 -1.98 20.09 9.38
CA GLN A 200 -1.95 18.78 10.04
C GLN A 200 -1.76 17.64 9.03
N ILE A 201 -2.30 17.77 7.82
CA ILE A 201 -2.19 16.75 6.77
C ILE A 201 -0.72 16.62 6.28
N TYR A 202 -0.05 17.76 6.02
CA TYR A 202 1.40 17.80 5.79
C TYR A 202 2.20 17.14 6.94
N GLY A 203 1.92 17.55 8.19
CA GLY A 203 2.65 17.04 9.36
C GLY A 203 2.46 15.54 9.53
N TYR A 204 1.24 15.06 9.27
CA TYR A 204 0.90 13.66 9.26
C TYR A 204 1.70 12.90 8.19
N ARG A 205 1.67 13.35 6.94
CA ARG A 205 2.44 12.77 5.82
C ARG A 205 3.94 12.68 6.13
N MET A 206 4.54 13.75 6.65
CA MET A 206 5.94 13.77 7.10
C MET A 206 6.21 12.73 8.20
N SER A 207 5.32 12.58 9.18
CA SER A 207 5.48 11.61 10.28
C SER A 207 5.51 10.17 9.79
N LEU A 208 4.69 9.84 8.80
CA LEU A 208 4.59 8.48 8.24
C LEU A 208 5.82 8.18 7.38
N TRP A 209 6.30 9.17 6.64
CA TRP A 209 7.56 9.05 5.91
C TRP A 209 8.73 8.86 6.87
N ALA A 210 8.75 9.56 8.01
CA ALA A 210 9.77 9.35 9.04
C ALA A 210 9.76 7.92 9.59
N GLU A 211 8.57 7.38 9.89
CA GLU A 211 8.39 5.99 10.35
C GLU A 211 8.87 4.98 9.29
N HIS A 212 8.48 5.17 8.03
CA HIS A 212 8.77 4.19 6.98
C HIS A 212 10.19 4.29 6.44
N THR A 213 10.75 5.49 6.35
CA THR A 213 12.10 5.68 5.82
C THR A 213 13.16 5.61 6.91
N GLY A 214 12.78 5.80 8.18
CA GLY A 214 13.67 5.88 9.34
C GLY A 214 14.41 7.22 9.44
N THR A 215 14.06 8.21 8.62
CA THR A 215 14.75 9.50 8.51
C THR A 215 13.79 10.60 8.07
N ILE A 216 14.18 11.87 8.24
CA ILE A 216 13.51 13.02 7.64
C ILE A 216 14.54 13.74 6.79
N GLU A 217 14.25 13.94 5.50
CA GLU A 217 15.13 14.63 4.56
C GLU A 217 14.44 15.86 3.98
N ASP A 218 15.22 16.89 3.64
CA ASP A 218 14.67 18.17 3.16
C ASP A 218 13.86 18.02 1.87
N CYS A 219 14.24 17.09 0.98
CA CYS A 219 13.49 16.83 -0.25
C CYS A 219 12.06 16.30 0.03
N PHE A 220 11.77 15.76 1.21
CA PHE A 220 10.42 15.29 1.57
C PHE A 220 9.41 16.42 1.76
N VAL A 221 9.87 17.67 1.77
CA VAL A 221 9.01 18.87 1.82
C VAL A 221 8.28 19.09 0.49
N GLU A 222 8.85 18.63 -0.63
CA GLU A 222 8.33 18.77 -1.99
C GLU A 222 8.23 17.37 -2.64
N PRO A 223 7.23 16.55 -2.23
CA PRO A 223 7.10 15.16 -2.68
C PRO A 223 6.91 15.01 -4.20
N GLU A 224 6.42 16.05 -4.87
CA GLU A 224 6.28 16.15 -6.32
C GLU A 224 7.60 16.35 -7.07
N SER A 225 8.66 16.77 -6.37
CA SER A 225 9.96 16.99 -6.98
C SER A 225 10.58 15.67 -7.45
N LEU A 226 11.22 15.70 -8.62
CA LEU A 226 11.89 14.52 -9.16
C LEU A 226 13.04 14.05 -8.25
N GLU A 227 13.68 14.98 -7.55
CA GLU A 227 14.67 14.68 -6.51
C GLU A 227 14.07 13.79 -5.42
N CYS A 228 12.94 14.22 -4.84
CA CYS A 228 12.26 13.47 -3.79
C CYS A 228 11.80 12.09 -4.27
N VAL A 229 11.15 12.01 -5.44
CA VAL A 229 10.69 10.73 -6.01
C VAL A 229 11.85 9.76 -6.19
N LYS A 230 12.95 10.22 -6.79
CA LYS A 230 14.16 9.40 -6.99
C LYS A 230 14.81 9.00 -5.68
N ARG A 231 14.83 9.90 -4.69
CA ARG A 231 15.39 9.64 -3.36
C ARG A 231 14.60 8.54 -2.64
N VAL A 232 13.28 8.67 -2.53
CA VAL A 232 12.41 7.68 -1.89
C VAL A 232 12.50 6.33 -2.60
N ARG A 233 12.52 6.31 -3.94
CA ARG A 233 12.73 5.10 -4.74
C ARG A 233 14.07 4.43 -4.40
N SER A 234 15.16 5.20 -4.35
CA SER A 234 16.49 4.70 -4.01
C SER A 234 16.55 4.12 -2.59
N MET A 235 15.89 4.75 -1.62
CA MET A 235 15.77 4.23 -0.25
C MET A 235 15.06 2.88 -0.24
N GLY A 236 13.93 2.77 -0.94
CA GLY A 236 13.20 1.51 -1.06
C GLY A 236 14.02 0.39 -1.73
N GLU A 237 14.84 0.73 -2.72
CA GLU A 237 15.75 -0.22 -3.39
C GLU A 237 16.87 -0.72 -2.48
N MET A 238 17.49 0.18 -1.72
CA MET A 238 18.54 -0.18 -0.75
C MET A 238 17.96 -1.04 0.37
N ASN A 239 16.81 -0.66 0.92
CA ASN A 239 16.13 -1.43 1.96
C ASN A 239 15.68 -2.80 1.44
N TRP A 240 15.20 -2.91 0.20
CA TRP A 240 14.87 -4.22 -0.39
C TRP A 240 16.11 -5.11 -0.51
N LYS A 241 17.25 -4.58 -0.97
CA LYS A 241 18.51 -5.35 -1.04
C LYS A 241 18.94 -5.84 0.35
N GLN A 242 18.83 -5.00 1.37
CA GLN A 242 19.14 -5.38 2.75
C GLN A 242 18.15 -6.43 3.29
N PHE A 243 16.85 -6.24 3.04
CA PHE A 243 15.80 -7.17 3.45
C PHE A 243 15.99 -8.55 2.80
N ALA A 244 16.27 -8.58 1.49
CA ALA A 244 16.43 -9.80 0.70
C ALA A 244 17.78 -10.50 0.90
N SER A 245 18.80 -9.82 1.42
CA SER A 245 20.16 -10.36 1.63
C SER A 245 20.17 -11.62 2.50
N ASP A 246 21.13 -12.52 2.25
CA ASP A 246 21.40 -13.66 3.13
C ASP A 246 22.02 -13.21 4.47
N ASP A 247 22.75 -12.09 4.48
CA ASP A 247 23.37 -11.53 5.68
C ASP A 247 22.35 -10.86 6.60
N ILE A 248 22.28 -11.30 7.85
CA ILE A 248 21.35 -10.76 8.85
C ILE A 248 21.87 -9.41 9.34
N SER A 249 21.05 -8.37 9.19
CA SER A 249 21.32 -7.03 9.68
C SER A 249 20.02 -6.36 10.13
N GLU A 250 20.14 -5.44 11.09
CA GLU A 250 19.02 -4.62 11.54
C GLU A 250 18.67 -3.59 10.47
N MET A 251 17.37 -3.45 10.19
CA MET A 251 16.83 -2.43 9.30
C MET A 251 16.30 -1.24 10.11
N ARG A 252 16.70 -0.03 9.71
CA ARG A 252 16.20 1.21 10.32
C ARG A 252 15.00 1.80 9.60
N GLY A 253 14.93 1.62 8.27
CA GLY A 253 13.79 2.01 7.46
C GLY A 253 13.01 0.77 7.05
N HIS A 254 11.69 0.89 7.03
CA HIS A 254 10.77 -0.20 6.69
C HIS A 254 10.25 -0.15 5.26
N LEU A 255 10.43 0.97 4.55
CA LEU A 255 9.99 1.16 3.18
C LEU A 255 10.80 0.28 2.23
N LEU A 256 10.14 -0.65 1.56
CA LEU A 256 10.73 -1.54 0.57
C LEU A 256 10.18 -1.21 -0.81
N LYS A 257 11.04 -1.16 -1.84
CA LYS A 257 10.57 -1.21 -3.23
C LYS A 257 9.76 -2.51 -3.39
N TYR A 258 8.55 -2.41 -3.93
CA TYR A 258 7.77 -3.60 -4.26
C TYR A 258 8.60 -4.46 -5.24
N PRO A 259 8.69 -5.79 -5.07
CA PRO A 259 9.74 -6.61 -5.70
C PRO A 259 9.55 -6.91 -7.20
N VAL A 260 9.20 -5.88 -7.96
CA VAL A 260 9.11 -5.87 -9.42
C VAL A 260 10.06 -4.84 -10.00
N GLU A 261 10.60 -5.16 -11.17
CA GLU A 261 11.26 -4.22 -12.06
C GLU A 261 10.25 -3.67 -13.08
N VAL A 262 10.49 -2.43 -13.51
CA VAL A 262 9.70 -1.75 -14.54
C VAL A 262 10.68 -1.23 -15.58
N ASP A 263 10.55 -1.69 -16.82
CA ASP A 263 11.40 -1.19 -17.90
C ASP A 263 10.96 0.20 -18.39
N ARG A 264 11.75 0.81 -19.28
CA ARG A 264 11.45 2.14 -19.83
C ARG A 264 10.12 2.19 -20.62
N LYS A 265 9.60 1.03 -21.05
CA LYS A 265 8.34 0.90 -21.81
C LYS A 265 7.14 0.57 -20.92
N GLY A 266 7.32 0.58 -19.60
CA GLY A 266 6.28 0.27 -18.62
C GLY A 266 6.02 -1.23 -18.47
N LYS A 267 6.92 -2.12 -18.94
CA LYS A 267 6.78 -3.56 -18.72
C LYS A 267 7.15 -3.90 -17.28
N VAL A 268 6.24 -4.54 -16.57
CA VAL A 268 6.44 -4.99 -15.20
C VAL A 268 6.89 -6.45 -15.20
N LYS A 269 7.95 -6.78 -14.47
CA LYS A 269 8.47 -8.14 -14.29
C LYS A 269 8.96 -8.34 -12.85
N PRO A 270 9.06 -9.58 -12.34
CA PRO A 270 9.75 -9.81 -11.08
C PRO A 270 11.21 -9.34 -11.17
N ILE A 271 11.79 -8.85 -10.08
CA ILE A 271 13.23 -8.59 -10.01
C ILE A 271 13.99 -9.90 -10.31
N PRO A 272 15.05 -9.91 -11.13
CA PRO A 272 15.81 -11.12 -11.42
C PRO A 272 16.27 -11.83 -10.13
N LYS A 273 16.08 -13.15 -10.08
CA LYS A 273 16.33 -14.02 -8.90
C LYS A 273 15.38 -13.80 -7.72
N CYS A 274 14.38 -12.92 -7.83
CA CYS A 274 13.33 -12.68 -6.87
C CYS A 274 11.96 -13.02 -7.49
N GLU A 275 11.79 -14.25 -7.96
CA GLU A 275 10.50 -14.69 -8.54
C GLU A 275 9.48 -15.04 -7.46
N THR A 276 9.94 -15.28 -6.22
CA THR A 276 9.11 -15.61 -5.08
C THR A 276 9.38 -14.73 -3.87
N PHE A 277 8.40 -14.58 -2.98
CA PHE A 277 8.60 -13.81 -1.75
C PHE A 277 9.64 -14.51 -0.86
N PRO A 278 10.60 -13.76 -0.29
CA PRO A 278 11.60 -14.32 0.60
C PRO A 278 10.95 -15.07 1.77
N ASP A 279 11.44 -16.29 2.04
CA ASP A 279 11.03 -17.20 3.12
C ASP A 279 9.61 -17.78 3.06
N ALA A 280 8.63 -17.00 2.58
CA ALA A 280 7.23 -17.37 2.45
C ALA A 280 6.93 -18.17 1.16
N GLY A 281 7.75 -18.00 0.12
CA GLY A 281 7.49 -18.54 -1.21
C GLY A 281 6.30 -17.85 -1.89
N GLY A 282 5.77 -18.47 -2.95
CA GLY A 282 4.69 -17.90 -3.76
C GLY A 282 5.19 -16.89 -4.78
N ASN A 283 4.59 -16.87 -5.97
CA ASN A 283 5.04 -16.06 -7.10
C ASN A 283 4.72 -14.58 -6.88
N ILE A 284 5.71 -13.70 -7.06
CA ILE A 284 5.60 -12.24 -6.91
C ILE A 284 4.68 -11.61 -7.96
N VAL A 285 4.54 -12.19 -9.15
CA VAL A 285 3.55 -11.75 -10.15
C VAL A 285 2.24 -12.53 -10.09
N GLY A 286 2.08 -13.35 -9.05
CA GLY A 286 0.91 -14.18 -8.84
C GLY A 286 0.81 -15.32 -9.84
N SER A 287 -0.34 -15.99 -9.83
CA SER A 287 -0.65 -17.10 -10.73
C SER A 287 -2.10 -16.99 -11.15
N PHE A 288 -2.33 -17.00 -12.46
CA PHE A 288 -3.68 -17.09 -12.99
C PHE A 288 -4.18 -18.53 -12.85
N LEU A 289 -5.22 -18.71 -12.04
CA LEU A 289 -6.04 -19.92 -12.01
C LEU A 289 -7.44 -19.52 -12.44
N ALA A 290 -8.05 -20.29 -13.33
CA ALA A 290 -9.41 -20.06 -13.82
C ALA A 290 -10.44 -20.32 -12.70
N ILE A 291 -10.50 -19.41 -11.72
CA ILE A 291 -11.49 -19.36 -10.65
C ILE A 291 -12.50 -18.29 -11.05
N GLN A 292 -13.77 -18.49 -10.69
CA GLN A 292 -14.80 -17.47 -10.94
C GLN A 292 -14.40 -16.15 -10.29
N GLU A 293 -14.30 -15.11 -11.11
CA GLU A 293 -13.88 -13.73 -10.77
C GLU A 293 -14.62 -13.16 -9.53
N ASN A 294 -15.87 -13.58 -9.30
CA ASN A 294 -16.73 -13.11 -8.21
C ASN A 294 -16.20 -13.38 -6.78
N LEU A 295 -15.26 -14.31 -6.56
CA LEU A 295 -14.78 -14.66 -5.21
C LEU A 295 -13.52 -13.91 -4.78
N THR A 296 -12.78 -13.37 -5.73
CA THR A 296 -11.46 -12.72 -5.53
C THR A 296 -11.47 -11.22 -5.79
N ILE A 297 -12.55 -10.71 -6.39
CA ILE A 297 -12.72 -9.32 -6.77
C ILE A 297 -13.61 -8.57 -5.77
#